data_AF-A0A967GER1-F1
#
_entry.id   AF-A0A967GER1-F1
#
_cell.length_a   1.000
_cell.length_b   1.000
_cell.length_c   1.000
_cell.angle_alpha   90.00
_cell.angle_beta   90.00
_cell.angle_gamma   90.00
#
_symmetry.space_group_name_H-M   'P 1'
#
loop_
_entity.id
_entity.type
_entity.pdbx_description
1 polymer ?
#
loop_
_entity_poly.entity_id
_entity_poly.type
_entity_poly.pdbx_seq_one_letter_code
_entity_poly.pdbx_strand_id
1 'polypeptide(L)'
;MAITNEREKISRREMLKTSGAATFGAMLVVSGGIVACPRGAWAVQSKALAPESMATLIQMARDIYPHDRLSDQFYVQAVAAHDEKAAGDKDFKRMMEKGVAGLDVAAQGKGAARYVDLGWEADRVAILRNIESSPFFQTVRGGLVTGIYNNQAVWPLFGYEGESASKGGYLNRGFDDIDWV
;
A
#
# COMPACT_ATOMS: atom_id res chain seq x y z
N MET A 1 42.36 14.12 28.38
CA MET A 1 40.93 13.86 28.11
C MET A 1 40.86 13.08 26.81
N ALA A 2 40.77 11.74 26.89
CA ALA A 2 40.73 10.88 25.71
C ALA A 2 39.27 10.57 25.38
N ILE A 3 38.84 10.92 24.18
CA ILE A 3 37.50 10.62 23.67
C ILE A 3 37.60 9.25 22.99
N THR A 4 37.09 8.19 23.63
CA THR A 4 36.99 6.87 23.02
C THR A 4 35.81 6.84 22.05
N ASN A 5 36.12 6.74 20.76
CA ASN A 5 35.15 6.51 19.69
C ASN A 5 34.82 5.00 19.63
N GLU A 6 33.84 4.56 20.41
CA GLU A 6 33.27 3.22 20.25
C GLU A 6 32.32 3.22 19.05
N ARG A 7 32.81 2.76 17.90
CA ARG A 7 31.91 2.31 16.83
C ARG A 7 31.25 1.02 17.30
N GLU A 8 29.99 1.09 17.72
CA GLU A 8 29.17 -0.09 18.00
C GLU A 8 29.22 -1.05 16.82
N LYS A 9 29.81 -2.24 17.04
CA LYS A 9 29.90 -3.29 16.03
C LYS A 9 28.59 -4.06 16.05
N ILE A 10 27.68 -3.74 15.12
CA ILE A 10 26.44 -4.50 14.91
C ILE A 10 26.80 -5.97 14.64
N SER A 11 26.28 -6.89 15.46
CA SER A 11 26.55 -8.32 15.30
C SER A 11 25.82 -8.89 14.07
N ARG A 12 26.34 -9.96 13.45
CA ARG A 12 25.66 -10.63 12.32
C ARG A 12 24.24 -11.09 12.67
N ARG A 13 24.00 -11.44 13.95
CA ARG A 13 22.68 -11.82 14.46
C ARG A 13 21.74 -10.62 14.53
N GLU A 14 22.23 -9.47 15.00
CA GLU A 14 21.45 -8.23 14.95
C GLU A 14 21.21 -7.81 13.53
N MET A 15 22.22 -7.88 12.65
CA MET A 15 22.05 -7.62 11.23
C MET A 15 20.97 -8.50 10.61
N LEU A 16 20.90 -9.81 10.93
CA LEU A 16 19.86 -10.72 10.44
C LEU A 16 18.47 -10.45 11.05
N LYS A 17 18.41 -10.08 12.34
CA LYS A 17 17.15 -9.67 13.00
C LYS A 17 16.63 -8.35 12.43
N THR A 18 17.52 -7.41 12.19
CA THR A 18 17.22 -6.08 11.68
C THR A 18 16.97 -6.11 10.18
N SER A 19 17.62 -6.98 9.41
CA SER A 19 17.36 -7.15 7.97
C SER A 19 16.05 -7.88 7.68
N GLY A 20 15.63 -8.80 8.56
CA GLY A 20 14.30 -9.41 8.48
C GLY A 20 13.16 -8.48 8.92
N ALA A 21 13.44 -7.52 9.81
CA ALA A 21 12.49 -6.53 10.30
C ALA A 21 12.52 -5.19 9.55
N ALA A 22 13.46 -5.00 8.62
CA ALA A 22 13.53 -3.85 7.73
C ALA A 22 12.64 -4.08 6.50
N THR A 23 11.35 -4.32 6.74
CA THR A 23 10.36 -4.11 5.69
C THR A 23 10.34 -2.61 5.37
N PHE A 24 10.36 -2.27 4.08
CA PHE A 24 10.01 -0.91 3.65
C PHE A 24 8.69 -0.50 4.33
N GLY A 25 8.68 0.63 5.03
CA GLY A 25 7.44 1.22 5.55
C GLY A 25 6.73 0.44 6.67
N ALA A 26 7.44 -0.05 7.70
CA ALA A 26 6.81 -0.61 8.90
C ALA A 26 5.73 0.34 9.47
N MET A 27 4.47 0.08 9.12
CA MET A 27 3.33 0.88 9.54
C MET A 27 3.08 0.63 11.01
N LEU A 28 2.84 1.70 11.75
CA LEU A 28 2.51 1.69 13.16
C LEU A 28 1.01 1.90 13.32
N VAL A 29 0.35 0.98 14.02
CA VAL A 29 -0.98 1.20 14.56
C VAL A 29 -0.83 1.85 15.93
N VAL A 30 -1.35 3.07 16.07
CA VAL A 30 -1.30 3.87 17.30
C VAL A 30 -2.69 3.90 17.93
N SER A 31 -2.75 4.09 19.26
CA SER A 31 -4.00 4.27 20.00
C SER A 31 -4.91 5.31 19.34
N GLY A 32 -6.22 5.03 19.28
CA GLY A 32 -7.19 5.92 18.62
C GLY A 32 -7.50 5.57 17.16
N GLY A 33 -7.01 4.42 16.67
CA GLY A 33 -7.32 3.90 15.35
C GLY A 33 -6.51 4.50 14.21
N ILE A 34 -5.35 5.06 14.53
CA ILE A 34 -4.48 5.72 13.55
C ILE A 34 -3.43 4.73 13.05
N VAL A 35 -3.27 4.66 11.72
CA VAL A 35 -2.18 3.98 11.04
C VAL A 35 -1.22 5.05 10.51
N ALA A 36 0.07 4.93 10.82
CA ALA A 36 1.07 5.88 10.36
C ALA A 36 2.33 5.17 9.87
N CYS A 37 3.01 5.78 8.89
CA CYS A 37 4.33 5.35 8.47
C CYS A 37 5.34 6.46 8.80
N PRO A 38 6.22 6.27 9.81
CA PRO A 38 7.22 7.29 10.17
C PRO A 38 8.12 7.71 9.02
N ARG A 39 8.42 6.79 8.10
CA ARG A 39 9.22 7.06 6.90
C ARG A 39 8.42 7.61 5.72
N GLY A 40 7.10 7.41 5.72
CA GLY A 40 6.21 7.85 4.64
C GLY A 40 5.65 9.26 4.82
N ALA A 41 5.86 9.89 5.98
CA ALA A 41 5.32 11.22 6.32
C ALA A 41 3.80 11.34 6.16
N TRP A 42 3.07 10.24 6.43
CA TRP A 42 1.61 10.19 6.39
C TRP A 42 1.05 9.47 7.62
N ALA A 43 -0.19 9.82 7.97
CA ALA A 43 -1.02 9.11 8.94
C ALA A 43 -2.46 9.11 8.45
N VAL A 44 -3.19 8.03 8.70
CA VAL A 44 -4.61 7.90 8.38
C VAL A 44 -5.35 7.37 9.60
N GLN A 45 -6.48 7.98 9.91
CA GLN A 45 -7.38 7.45 10.93
C GLN A 45 -8.37 6.50 10.26
N SER A 46 -8.46 5.28 10.77
CA SER A 46 -9.49 4.34 10.37
C SER A 46 -10.84 4.78 10.94
N LYS A 47 -11.87 4.81 10.10
CA LYS A 47 -13.24 5.17 10.45
C LYS A 47 -14.07 3.94 10.77
N ALA A 48 -14.02 2.92 9.91
CA ALA A 48 -14.89 1.75 10.01
C ALA A 48 -14.12 0.43 10.09
N LEU A 49 -13.05 0.29 9.33
CA LEU A 49 -12.20 -0.91 9.33
C LEU A 49 -11.32 -0.96 10.59
N ALA A 50 -10.83 -2.15 10.93
CA ALA A 50 -9.80 -2.27 11.94
C ALA A 50 -8.50 -1.56 11.46
N PRO A 51 -7.78 -0.84 12.33
CA PRO A 51 -6.53 -0.19 11.95
C PRO A 51 -5.49 -1.16 11.38
N GLU A 52 -5.42 -2.38 11.91
CA GLU A 52 -4.56 -3.45 11.40
C GLU A 52 -4.97 -3.85 9.98
N SER A 53 -6.28 -3.92 9.72
CA SER A 53 -6.81 -4.18 8.38
C SER A 53 -6.49 -3.04 7.42
N MET A 54 -6.54 -1.78 7.87
CA MET A 54 -6.10 -0.64 7.08
C MET A 54 -4.62 -0.74 6.71
N ALA A 55 -3.74 -1.08 7.66
CA ALA A 55 -2.32 -1.27 7.39
C ALA A 55 -2.09 -2.39 6.35
N THR A 56 -2.76 -3.52 6.50
CA THR A 56 -2.69 -4.63 5.52
C THR A 56 -3.19 -4.22 4.15
N LEU A 57 -4.28 -3.46 4.05
CA LEU A 57 -4.83 -2.98 2.77
C LEU A 57 -3.89 -1.99 2.08
N ILE A 58 -3.21 -1.11 2.82
CA ILE A 58 -2.22 -0.19 2.25
C ILE A 58 -1.01 -0.97 1.70
N GLN A 59 -0.53 -1.97 2.44
CA GLN A 59 0.55 -2.85 1.94
C GLN A 59 0.11 -3.65 0.72
N MET A 60 -1.09 -4.24 0.76
CA MET A 60 -1.69 -4.95 -0.38
C MET A 60 -1.82 -4.04 -1.59
N ALA A 61 -2.20 -2.78 -1.41
CA ALA A 61 -2.31 -1.82 -2.50
C ALA A 61 -0.98 -1.57 -3.19
N ARG A 62 0.11 -1.47 -2.42
CA ARG A 62 1.48 -1.38 -2.93
C ARG A 62 1.91 -2.63 -3.69
N ASP A 63 1.58 -3.81 -3.16
CA ASP A 63 1.94 -5.08 -3.79
C ASP A 63 1.14 -5.34 -5.09
N ILE A 64 -0.06 -4.77 -5.25
CA ILE A 64 -0.88 -4.90 -6.48
C ILE A 64 -0.40 -3.96 -7.59
N TYR A 65 -0.07 -2.71 -7.26
CA TYR A 65 0.40 -1.71 -8.22
C TYR A 65 1.71 -1.09 -7.72
N PRO A 66 2.86 -1.78 -7.85
CA PRO A 66 4.13 -1.31 -7.29
C PRO A 66 4.74 -0.17 -8.13
N HIS A 67 4.48 1.07 -7.73
CA HIS A 67 5.10 2.26 -8.36
C HIS A 67 6.19 2.88 -7.49
N ASP A 68 7.46 2.73 -7.89
CA ASP A 68 8.63 3.25 -7.16
C ASP A 68 8.61 4.77 -6.95
N ARG A 69 8.11 5.50 -7.96
CA ARG A 69 8.09 6.98 -7.96
C ARG A 69 6.88 7.57 -7.25
N LEU A 70 5.91 6.75 -6.89
CA LEU A 70 4.69 7.19 -6.23
C LEU A 70 4.88 7.12 -4.71
N SER A 71 4.49 8.15 -3.97
CA SER A 71 4.50 8.13 -2.50
C SER A 71 3.34 7.29 -1.94
N ASP A 72 3.54 6.69 -0.76
CA ASP A 72 2.54 5.85 -0.08
C ASP A 72 1.23 6.60 0.19
N GLN A 73 1.29 7.93 0.36
CA GLN A 73 0.13 8.76 0.61
C GLN A 73 -1.00 8.56 -0.42
N PHE A 74 -0.65 8.26 -1.68
CA PHE A 74 -1.64 8.03 -2.73
C PHE A 74 -2.34 6.67 -2.60
N TYR A 75 -1.64 5.66 -2.08
CA TYR A 75 -2.23 4.36 -1.74
C TYR A 75 -3.11 4.46 -0.51
N VAL A 76 -2.66 5.24 0.49
CA VAL A 76 -3.43 5.54 1.70
C VAL A 76 -4.75 6.22 1.35
N GLN A 77 -4.72 7.23 0.47
CA GLN A 77 -5.92 7.91 -0.02
C GLN A 77 -6.85 6.96 -0.77
N ALA A 78 -6.31 6.10 -1.65
CA ALA A 78 -7.12 5.13 -2.39
C ALA A 78 -7.79 4.11 -1.45
N VAL A 79 -7.07 3.62 -0.43
CA VAL A 79 -7.63 2.69 0.57
C VAL A 79 -8.64 3.37 1.50
N ALA A 80 -8.46 4.65 1.83
CA ALA A 80 -9.40 5.41 2.64
C ALA A 80 -10.81 5.47 2.02
N ALA A 81 -10.94 5.41 0.69
CA ALA A 81 -12.24 5.32 0.03
C ALA A 81 -12.97 4.00 0.32
N HIS A 82 -12.24 2.89 0.51
CA HIS A 82 -12.82 1.62 0.94
C HIS A 82 -13.28 1.67 2.40
N ASP A 83 -12.52 2.32 3.26
CA ASP A 83 -12.91 2.53 4.67
C ASP A 83 -14.17 3.40 4.81
N GLU A 84 -14.26 4.48 4.03
CA GLU A 84 -15.46 5.31 3.95
C GLU A 84 -16.68 4.49 3.51
N LYS A 85 -16.52 3.67 2.47
CA LYS A 85 -17.60 2.77 2.03
C LYS A 85 -17.99 1.76 3.11
N ALA A 86 -17.01 1.21 3.82
CA ALA A 86 -17.25 0.27 4.93
C ALA A 86 -18.00 0.92 6.11
N ALA A 87 -17.92 2.24 6.28
CA ALA A 87 -18.69 2.97 7.29
C ALA A 87 -20.20 2.94 7.02
N GLY A 88 -20.60 2.98 5.74
CA GLY A 88 -22.00 2.95 5.30
C GLY A 88 -22.55 1.56 4.97
N ASP A 89 -21.68 0.58 4.71
CA ASP A 89 -22.06 -0.76 4.22
C ASP A 89 -21.43 -1.87 5.07
N LYS A 90 -22.26 -2.51 5.90
CA LYS A 90 -21.85 -3.59 6.81
C LYS A 90 -21.40 -4.86 6.09
N ASP A 91 -21.97 -5.14 4.92
CA ASP A 91 -21.63 -6.33 4.13
C ASP A 91 -20.29 -6.11 3.42
N PHE A 92 -20.09 -4.91 2.89
CA PHE A 92 -18.80 -4.49 2.37
C PHE A 92 -17.72 -4.54 3.45
N LYS A 93 -17.96 -3.94 4.63
CA LYS A 93 -17.03 -4.02 5.77
C LYS A 93 -16.66 -5.47 6.10
N ARG A 94 -17.66 -6.35 6.24
CA ARG A 94 -17.44 -7.76 6.55
C ARG A 94 -16.63 -8.48 5.48
N MET A 95 -16.87 -8.19 4.19
CA MET A 95 -16.09 -8.75 3.08
C MET A 95 -14.62 -8.32 3.18
N MET A 96 -14.36 -7.05 3.44
CA MET A 96 -13.01 -6.50 3.55
C MET A 96 -12.24 -7.11 4.73
N GLU A 97 -12.85 -7.11 5.93
CA GLU A 97 -12.23 -7.68 7.14
C GLU A 97 -11.96 -9.19 6.99
N LYS A 98 -12.90 -9.93 6.39
CA LYS A 98 -12.72 -11.37 6.12
C LYS A 98 -11.60 -11.61 5.10
N GLY A 99 -11.49 -10.76 4.08
CA GLY A 99 -10.43 -10.82 3.09
C GLY A 99 -9.05 -10.62 3.70
N VAL A 100 -8.90 -9.59 4.54
CA VAL A 100 -7.67 -9.33 5.30
C VAL A 100 -7.33 -10.50 6.22
N ALA A 101 -8.29 -11.02 6.98
CA ALA A 101 -8.06 -12.18 7.82
C ALA A 101 -7.59 -13.41 7.01
N GLY A 102 -8.09 -13.57 5.78
CA GLY A 102 -7.62 -14.60 4.85
C GLY A 102 -6.16 -14.42 4.43
N LEU A 103 -5.72 -13.18 4.20
CA LEU A 103 -4.31 -12.88 3.92
C LEU A 103 -3.42 -13.23 5.11
N ASP A 104 -3.85 -12.90 6.32
CA ASP A 104 -3.09 -13.19 7.55
C ASP A 104 -2.97 -14.70 7.79
N VAL A 105 -4.05 -15.46 7.57
CA VAL A 105 -4.01 -16.94 7.62
C VAL A 105 -3.03 -17.51 6.58
N ALA A 106 -3.03 -16.99 5.36
CA ALA A 106 -2.09 -17.42 4.33
C ALA A 106 -0.63 -17.09 4.69
N ALA A 107 -0.40 -15.96 5.35
CA ALA A 107 0.92 -15.56 5.86
C ALA A 107 1.40 -16.44 7.03
N GLN A 108 0.48 -16.86 7.91
CA GLN A 108 0.76 -17.82 8.98
C GLN A 108 1.23 -19.16 8.44
N GLY A 109 0.66 -19.62 7.32
CA GLY A 109 1.15 -20.80 6.58
C GLY A 109 2.58 -20.67 6.06
N LYS A 110 3.12 -19.45 5.99
CA LYS A 110 4.50 -19.12 5.61
C LYS A 110 5.38 -18.71 6.80
N GLY A 111 4.89 -18.83 8.04
CA GLY A 111 5.65 -18.53 9.25
C GLY A 111 5.65 -17.05 9.70
N ALA A 112 4.80 -16.20 9.11
CA ALA A 112 4.59 -14.81 9.53
C ALA A 112 3.27 -14.65 10.30
N ALA A 113 3.21 -13.75 11.28
CA ALA A 113 1.98 -13.57 12.07
C ALA A 113 0.82 -12.96 11.25
N ARG A 114 1.15 -12.01 10.37
CA ARG A 114 0.23 -11.32 9.46
C ARG A 114 0.85 -11.14 8.08
N TYR A 115 0.03 -10.76 7.10
CA TYR A 115 0.46 -10.47 5.73
C TYR A 115 1.58 -9.41 5.66
N VAL A 116 1.45 -8.33 6.44
CA VAL A 116 2.44 -7.24 6.50
C VAL A 116 3.76 -7.64 7.16
N ASP A 117 3.78 -8.75 7.90
CA ASP A 117 4.97 -9.25 8.59
C ASP A 117 5.82 -10.16 7.68
N LEU A 118 5.36 -10.45 6.45
CA LEU A 118 6.15 -11.12 5.42
C LEU A 118 7.23 -10.17 4.88
N GLY A 119 8.49 -10.51 5.11
CA GLY A 119 9.63 -9.69 4.71
C GLY A 119 9.74 -9.49 3.20
N TRP A 120 9.66 -10.57 2.42
CA TRP A 120 9.85 -10.51 0.97
C TRP A 120 8.55 -10.21 0.24
N GLU A 121 8.59 -9.24 -0.67
CA GLU A 121 7.46 -8.93 -1.56
C GLU A 121 7.01 -10.15 -2.37
N ALA A 122 7.96 -10.97 -2.84
CA ALA A 122 7.64 -12.17 -3.60
C ALA A 122 6.71 -13.14 -2.83
N ASP A 123 6.85 -13.24 -1.51
CA ASP A 123 5.97 -14.06 -0.67
C ASP A 123 4.57 -13.49 -0.55
N ARG A 124 4.47 -12.16 -0.40
CA ARG A 124 3.21 -11.42 -0.38
C ARG A 124 2.48 -11.54 -1.71
N VAL A 125 3.18 -11.30 -2.82
CA VAL A 125 2.64 -11.44 -4.19
C VAL A 125 2.20 -12.88 -4.47
N ALA A 126 2.92 -13.89 -3.97
CA ALA A 126 2.49 -15.29 -4.12
C ALA A 126 1.14 -15.56 -3.44
N ILE A 127 0.89 -14.98 -2.25
CA ILE A 127 -0.44 -15.04 -1.61
C ILE A 127 -1.49 -14.34 -2.46
N LEU A 128 -1.19 -13.13 -2.96
CA LEU A 128 -2.13 -12.35 -3.77
C LEU A 128 -2.55 -13.09 -5.04
N ARG A 129 -1.61 -13.73 -5.74
CA ARG A 129 -1.90 -14.56 -6.93
C ARG A 129 -2.87 -15.70 -6.63
N ASN A 130 -2.75 -16.34 -5.46
CA ASN A 130 -3.66 -17.42 -5.07
C ASN A 130 -5.10 -16.94 -4.84
N ILE A 131 -5.30 -15.66 -4.52
CA ILE A 131 -6.62 -15.09 -4.27
C ILE A 131 -7.09 -14.15 -5.37
N GLU A 132 -6.40 -14.08 -6.51
CA GLU A 132 -6.63 -13.04 -7.51
C GLU A 132 -8.04 -13.08 -8.11
N SER A 133 -8.66 -14.25 -8.20
CA SER A 133 -10.04 -14.41 -8.67
C SER A 133 -11.10 -14.12 -7.59
N SER A 134 -10.69 -13.88 -6.35
CA SER A 134 -11.61 -13.65 -5.24
C SER A 134 -12.32 -12.29 -5.36
N PRO A 135 -13.58 -12.18 -4.88
CA PRO A 135 -14.29 -10.90 -4.83
C PRO A 135 -13.56 -9.83 -4.03
N PHE A 136 -12.88 -10.21 -2.94
CA PHE A 136 -12.08 -9.31 -2.13
C PHE A 136 -10.92 -8.70 -2.93
N PHE A 137 -10.10 -9.54 -3.57
CA PHE A 137 -8.98 -9.06 -4.36
C PHE A 137 -9.42 -8.16 -5.51
N GLN A 138 -10.45 -8.57 -6.28
CA GLN A 138 -10.95 -7.79 -7.40
C GLN A 138 -11.56 -6.46 -6.96
N THR A 139 -12.21 -6.42 -5.79
CA THR A 139 -12.73 -5.18 -5.21
C THR A 139 -11.61 -4.19 -4.89
N VAL A 140 -10.57 -4.64 -4.18
CA VAL A 140 -9.42 -3.80 -3.82
C VAL A 140 -8.72 -3.34 -5.09
N ARG A 141 -8.37 -4.28 -5.99
CA ARG A 141 -7.71 -3.97 -7.26
C ARG A 141 -8.49 -2.96 -8.09
N GLY A 142 -9.81 -3.12 -8.22
CA GLY A 142 -10.68 -2.21 -8.97
C GLY A 142 -10.74 -0.82 -8.35
N GLY A 143 -10.88 -0.73 -7.03
CA GLY A 143 -10.87 0.54 -6.30
C GLY A 143 -9.55 1.30 -6.47
N LEU A 144 -8.42 0.58 -6.46
CA LEU A 144 -7.10 1.18 -6.66
C LEU A 144 -6.91 1.76 -8.07
N VAL A 145 -7.47 1.14 -9.11
CA VAL A 145 -7.40 1.71 -10.48
C VAL A 145 -7.98 3.12 -10.47
N THR A 146 -9.18 3.29 -9.91
CA THR A 146 -9.80 4.61 -9.83
C THR A 146 -9.12 5.52 -8.82
N GLY A 147 -8.71 4.99 -7.65
CA GLY A 147 -8.14 5.79 -6.57
C GLY A 147 -6.75 6.36 -6.89
N ILE A 148 -5.96 5.64 -7.67
CA ILE A 148 -4.59 6.04 -8.05
C ILE A 148 -4.61 6.77 -9.40
N TYR A 149 -5.15 6.17 -10.46
CA TYR A 149 -4.98 6.70 -11.81
C TYR A 149 -5.95 7.83 -12.15
N ASN A 150 -7.08 7.97 -11.43
CA ASN A 150 -7.96 9.13 -11.56
C ASN A 150 -7.57 10.28 -10.60
N ASN A 151 -6.37 10.25 -10.02
CA ASN A 151 -5.86 11.30 -9.15
C ASN A 151 -4.99 12.27 -9.95
N GLN A 152 -5.45 13.51 -10.10
CA GLN A 152 -4.74 14.54 -10.89
C GLN A 152 -3.35 14.87 -10.36
N ALA A 153 -3.11 14.71 -9.04
CA ALA A 153 -1.80 14.94 -8.45
C ALA A 153 -0.78 13.84 -8.84
N VAL A 154 -1.26 12.70 -9.34
CA VAL A 154 -0.43 11.58 -9.77
C VAL A 154 -0.09 11.64 -11.25
N TRP A 155 -0.91 12.30 -12.07
CA TRP A 155 -0.72 12.38 -13.53
C TRP A 155 0.67 12.85 -13.98
N PRO A 156 1.27 13.92 -13.40
CA PRO A 156 2.61 14.36 -13.80
C PRO A 156 3.69 13.31 -13.51
N LEU A 157 3.49 12.46 -12.51
CA LEU A 157 4.45 11.39 -12.16
C LEU A 157 4.43 10.25 -13.20
N PHE A 158 3.32 10.09 -13.92
CA PHE A 158 3.16 9.13 -15.03
C PHE A 158 3.39 9.76 -16.41
N GLY A 159 3.76 11.04 -16.48
CA GLY A 159 3.89 11.75 -17.76
C GLY A 159 2.55 11.98 -18.48
N TYR A 160 1.42 11.89 -17.76
CA TYR A 160 0.11 12.18 -18.33
C TYR A 160 -0.20 13.68 -18.23
N GLU A 161 -0.47 14.31 -19.37
CA GLU A 161 -0.70 15.77 -19.46
C GLU A 161 -2.11 16.23 -19.05
N GLY A 162 -2.92 15.30 -18.56
CA GLY A 162 -4.29 15.53 -18.13
C GLY A 162 -5.31 15.43 -19.26
N GLU A 163 -6.58 15.63 -18.91
CA GLU A 163 -7.69 15.52 -19.85
C GLU A 163 -7.56 16.48 -21.05
N SER A 164 -7.85 15.97 -22.24
CA SER A 164 -7.91 16.75 -23.48
C SER A 164 -9.32 16.98 -23.98
N ALA A 165 -10.32 16.22 -23.51
CA ALA A 165 -11.71 16.33 -23.97
C ALA A 165 -12.27 17.74 -23.75
N SER A 166 -12.05 18.32 -22.56
CA SER A 166 -12.39 19.71 -22.23
C SER A 166 -11.55 20.74 -23.00
N LYS A 167 -10.50 20.31 -23.69
CA LYS A 167 -9.50 21.14 -24.38
C LYS A 167 -9.49 20.93 -25.90
N GLY A 168 -10.53 20.31 -26.47
CA GLY A 168 -10.66 20.10 -27.92
C GLY A 168 -9.91 18.89 -28.49
N GLY A 169 -9.48 17.95 -27.64
CA GLY A 169 -8.76 16.73 -28.02
C GLY A 169 -7.24 16.89 -28.06
N TYR A 170 -6.53 15.80 -28.37
CA TYR A 170 -5.05 15.77 -28.42
C TYR A 170 -4.45 16.16 -29.78
N LEU A 171 -5.28 16.43 -30.80
CA LEU A 171 -4.84 16.71 -32.18
C LEU A 171 -3.77 17.82 -32.27
N ASN A 172 -3.81 18.81 -31.37
CA ASN A 172 -2.82 19.90 -31.30
C ASN A 172 -2.19 20.02 -29.89
N ARG A 173 -2.18 18.93 -29.10
CA ARG A 173 -1.71 18.93 -27.71
C ARG A 173 -0.92 17.66 -27.38
N GLY A 174 0.12 17.39 -28.17
CA GLY A 174 1.11 16.38 -27.83
C GLY A 174 0.63 14.94 -27.84
N PHE A 175 -0.39 14.59 -28.64
CA PHE A 175 -0.67 13.18 -28.97
C PHE A 175 0.61 12.48 -29.50
N ASP A 176 1.41 13.25 -30.25
CA ASP A 176 2.61 12.79 -30.95
C ASP A 176 3.90 13.06 -30.17
N ASP A 177 3.82 13.69 -28.98
CA ASP A 177 4.97 14.15 -28.19
C ASP A 177 5.37 13.13 -27.09
N ILE A 178 4.91 11.88 -27.21
CA ILE A 178 5.06 10.85 -26.18
C ILE A 178 6.18 9.87 -26.57
N ASP A 179 7.27 9.86 -25.82
CA ASP A 179 8.49 9.07 -26.11
C ASP A 179 8.34 7.53 -26.05
N TRP A 180 7.16 7.00 -25.74
CA TRP A 180 6.95 5.58 -25.43
C TRP A 180 5.84 4.88 -26.24
N VAL A 181 5.27 5.56 -27.25
CA VAL A 181 4.33 4.95 -28.23
C VAL A 181 5.05 4.67 -29.55
#